data_AF-A0A7U4P424-F1
#
_entry.id   AF-A0A7U4P424-F1
#
_cell.length_a   1.000
_cell.length_b   1.000
_cell.length_c   1.000
_cell.angle_alpha   90.00
_cell.angle_beta   90.00
_cell.angle_gamma   90.00
#
_symmetry.space_group_name_H-M   'P 1'
#
loop_
_entity.id
_entity.type
_entity.pdbx_description
1 polymer ?
#
loop_
_entity_poly.entity_id
_entity_poly.type
_entity_poly.pdbx_seq_one_letter_code
_entity_poly.pdbx_strand_id
1 'polypeptide(L)'
;MIRSFPTTLPTSRFSALAFAAALAATLFCAPVAGIAQTSASAVAAPAAAASDAGTFGAQANFDARQKVLNQRASENDYRYAVAQHDCYSTFFVNHCLNKARETMRAERASVSQEQLALDDEQRAVRAQERDRQLALKEAERQAQAPQRAANEQANAAAYEGKQQENALKRAQRDAQAPQRAANQQAYDAKQAEFQRKLDAAHAQAAKDAQQRAENAGRYEQKQRDAAQHKADVDERRRQAAEKAKQKQQQQ
;
A
#
# COMPACT_ATOMS: atom_id res chain seq x y z
N MET A 1 -3.04 2.29 44.19
CA MET A 1 -1.72 2.53 43.56
C MET A 1 -1.68 1.75 42.27
N ILE A 2 -1.82 2.48 41.17
CA ILE A 2 -2.06 1.99 39.82
C ILE A 2 -0.73 1.50 39.26
N ARG A 3 -0.62 0.20 38.95
CA ARG A 3 0.56 -0.38 38.31
C ARG A 3 0.29 -0.49 36.80
N SER A 4 0.82 0.49 36.07
CA SER A 4 0.80 0.57 34.61
C SER A 4 1.79 -0.41 34.00
N PHE A 5 1.33 -1.23 33.06
CA PHE A 5 2.16 -2.04 32.16
C PHE A 5 2.72 -1.17 31.02
N PRO A 6 4.01 -1.28 30.65
CA PRO A 6 4.49 -0.77 29.37
C PRO A 6 4.49 -1.87 28.30
N THR A 7 3.54 -1.80 27.39
CA THR A 7 3.55 -2.51 26.10
C THR A 7 4.33 -1.69 25.08
N THR A 8 5.55 -2.11 24.74
CA THR A 8 6.30 -1.56 23.59
C THR A 8 6.38 -2.61 22.49
N LEU A 9 5.57 -2.40 21.44
CA LEU A 9 5.63 -3.11 20.16
C LEU A 9 6.70 -2.43 19.26
N PRO A 10 7.60 -3.18 18.61
CA PRO A 10 8.42 -2.63 17.54
C PRO A 10 7.64 -2.57 16.22
N THR A 11 7.49 -1.36 15.70
CA THR A 11 6.94 -1.07 14.36
C THR A 11 7.96 -1.44 13.28
N SER A 12 7.81 -2.62 12.66
CA SER A 12 8.53 -2.95 11.42
C SER A 12 7.77 -2.40 10.21
N ARG A 13 8.40 -1.49 9.48
CA ARG A 13 7.86 -0.91 8.25
C ARG A 13 7.96 -1.93 7.10
N PHE A 14 6.80 -2.28 6.58
CA PHE A 14 6.62 -2.83 5.25
C PHE A 14 6.91 -1.73 4.22
N SER A 15 7.84 -2.00 3.29
CA SER A 15 7.99 -1.20 2.08
C SER A 15 7.42 -2.01 0.92
N ALA A 16 6.20 -1.66 0.53
CA ALA A 16 5.64 -1.98 -0.77
C ALA A 16 6.05 -0.86 -1.75
N LEU A 17 6.61 -1.22 -2.90
CA LEU A 17 6.46 -0.41 -4.10
C LEU A 17 5.98 -1.28 -5.26
N ALA A 18 4.84 -0.85 -5.75
CA ALA A 18 4.00 -1.35 -6.79
C ALA A 18 4.42 -0.80 -8.17
N PHE A 19 4.38 -1.69 -9.17
CA PHE A 19 3.71 -1.55 -10.48
C PHE A 19 4.04 -0.41 -11.46
N ALA A 20 4.38 -0.81 -12.71
CA ALA A 20 3.73 -0.43 -14.00
C ALA A 20 4.50 -1.13 -15.16
N ALA A 21 3.94 -2.09 -15.90
CA ALA A 21 3.04 -1.98 -17.07
C ALA A 21 3.73 -1.36 -18.32
N ALA A 22 3.56 -1.78 -19.58
CA ALA A 22 3.06 -2.96 -20.29
C ALA A 22 3.36 -2.73 -21.81
N LEU A 23 3.64 -3.81 -22.55
CA LEU A 23 3.37 -4.10 -23.98
C LEU A 23 3.40 -2.99 -25.06
N ALA A 24 4.20 -3.22 -26.12
CA ALA A 24 3.71 -3.30 -27.51
C ALA A 24 4.76 -3.93 -28.44
N ALA A 25 4.35 -4.91 -29.24
CA ALA A 25 5.11 -5.54 -30.30
C ALA A 25 4.57 -5.10 -31.66
N THR A 26 5.43 -4.83 -32.65
CA THR A 26 5.16 -5.10 -34.08
C THR A 26 6.45 -5.03 -34.92
N LEU A 27 6.71 -6.11 -35.65
CA LEU A 27 7.52 -6.22 -36.87
C LEU A 27 7.00 -5.26 -37.97
N PHE A 28 7.88 -4.68 -38.81
CA PHE A 28 7.88 -4.80 -40.29
C PHE A 28 9.05 -4.04 -40.98
N CYS A 29 9.39 -4.52 -42.18
CA CYS A 29 10.44 -4.16 -43.14
C CYS A 29 10.61 -2.67 -43.56
N ALA A 30 11.83 -2.36 -44.07
CA ALA A 30 12.31 -1.14 -44.76
C ALA A 30 11.62 -0.89 -46.16
N PRO A 31 11.87 0.18 -46.98
CA PRO A 31 13.10 1.00 -47.14
C PRO A 31 12.99 2.54 -47.45
N VAL A 32 14.16 3.18 -47.43
CA VAL A 32 14.70 4.43 -48.04
C VAL A 32 13.78 5.35 -48.87
N ALA A 33 13.69 6.63 -48.48
CA ALA A 33 13.92 7.83 -49.33
C ALA A 33 13.82 9.12 -48.48
N GLY A 34 14.78 10.04 -48.66
CA GLY A 34 15.01 11.17 -47.76
C GLY A 34 14.17 12.40 -48.00
N ILE A 35 14.16 13.27 -46.99
CA ILE A 35 14.10 14.73 -47.14
C ILE A 35 14.82 15.37 -45.95
N ALA A 36 15.62 16.38 -46.28
CA ALA A 36 16.40 17.19 -45.36
C ALA A 36 15.52 18.03 -44.43
N GLN A 37 15.85 18.04 -43.14
CA GLN A 37 15.62 19.18 -42.25
C GLN A 37 16.52 18.99 -41.02
N THR A 38 17.74 19.51 -41.10
CA THR A 38 18.55 19.79 -39.92
C THR A 38 17.93 20.98 -39.20
N SER A 39 16.90 20.71 -38.40
CA SER A 39 16.51 21.60 -37.32
C SER A 39 17.64 21.55 -36.29
N ALA A 40 18.42 22.64 -36.25
CA ALA A 40 19.31 22.92 -35.15
C ALA A 40 18.47 22.99 -33.87
N SER A 41 18.34 21.84 -33.21
CA SER A 41 17.87 21.75 -31.84
C SER A 41 18.97 22.41 -31.03
N ALA A 42 18.78 23.69 -30.70
CA ALA A 42 19.51 24.32 -29.61
C ALA A 42 19.13 23.51 -28.36
N VAL A 43 19.95 22.48 -28.09
CA VAL A 43 19.94 21.79 -26.81
C VAL A 43 20.31 22.86 -25.80
N ALA A 44 19.30 23.42 -25.15
CA ALA A 44 19.47 24.05 -23.85
C ALA A 44 19.92 22.93 -22.90
N ALA A 45 21.21 22.60 -22.97
CA ALA A 45 21.89 21.77 -22.01
C ALA A 45 21.82 22.48 -20.65
N PRO A 46 21.73 21.72 -19.55
CA PRO A 46 21.04 22.16 -18.37
C PRO A 46 21.86 23.25 -17.68
N ALA A 47 21.26 24.42 -17.47
CA ALA A 47 21.79 25.41 -16.55
C ALA A 47 22.02 24.82 -15.14
N ALA A 48 21.34 23.71 -14.80
CA ALA A 48 21.59 22.92 -13.60
C ALA A 48 22.97 22.25 -13.58
N ALA A 49 23.42 21.62 -14.69
CA ALA A 49 24.73 20.95 -14.74
C ALA A 49 25.90 21.95 -14.72
N ALA A 50 25.71 23.14 -15.28
CA ALA A 50 26.68 24.24 -15.19
C ALA A 50 26.74 24.86 -13.78
N SER A 51 25.62 24.87 -13.04
CA SER A 51 25.57 25.34 -11.64
C SER A 51 26.33 24.40 -10.73
N ASP A 52 26.13 23.09 -10.90
CA ASP A 52 26.81 22.07 -10.12
C ASP A 52 28.32 22.08 -10.39
N ALA A 53 28.72 22.13 -11.67
CA ALA A 53 30.14 22.21 -12.04
C ALA A 53 30.84 23.46 -11.47
N GLY A 54 30.14 24.61 -11.39
CA GLY A 54 30.64 25.83 -10.77
C GLY A 54 30.82 25.71 -9.25
N THR A 55 29.84 25.13 -8.55
CA THR A 55 29.92 24.87 -7.11
C THR A 55 31.02 23.87 -6.76
N PHE A 56 31.16 22.78 -7.55
CA PHE A 56 32.25 21.82 -7.38
C PHE A 56 33.62 22.44 -7.63
N GLY A 57 33.75 23.32 -8.64
CA GLY A 57 34.99 24.05 -8.92
C GLY A 57 35.38 25.00 -7.78
N ALA A 58 34.41 25.72 -7.21
CA ALA A 58 34.62 26.59 -6.05
C ALA A 58 35.02 25.79 -4.80
N GLN A 59 34.33 24.67 -4.52
CA GLN A 59 34.65 23.80 -3.39
C GLN A 59 36.08 23.23 -3.49
N ALA A 60 36.47 22.73 -4.66
CA ALA A 60 37.81 22.21 -4.88
C ALA A 60 38.90 23.27 -4.67
N ASN A 61 38.62 24.54 -4.98
CA ASN A 61 39.54 25.66 -4.72
C ASN A 61 39.72 25.92 -3.21
N PHE A 62 38.62 25.93 -2.45
CA PHE A 62 38.68 26.09 -0.99
C PHE A 62 39.42 24.93 -0.32
N ASP A 63 39.16 23.69 -0.75
CA ASP A 63 39.83 22.50 -0.22
C ASP A 63 41.34 22.53 -0.50
N ALA A 64 41.75 23.01 -1.67
CA ALA A 64 43.16 23.18 -2.02
C ALA A 64 43.86 24.22 -1.13
N ARG A 65 43.23 25.39 -0.93
CA ARG A 65 43.75 26.44 -0.03
C ARG A 65 43.83 25.97 1.42
N GLN A 66 42.82 25.23 1.90
CA GLN A 66 42.83 24.64 3.24
C GLN A 66 43.98 23.65 3.43
N LYS A 67 44.28 22.82 2.42
CA LYS A 67 45.41 21.88 2.46
C LYS A 67 46.75 22.60 2.60
N VAL A 68 46.94 23.70 1.88
CA VAL A 68 48.16 24.53 2.00
C VAL A 68 48.30 25.10 3.41
N LEU A 69 47.21 25.60 4.00
CA LEU A 69 47.21 26.11 5.38
C LEU A 69 47.52 25.01 6.40
N ASN A 70 46.95 23.82 6.24
CA ASN A 70 47.22 22.67 7.09
C ASN A 70 48.68 22.22 6.97
N GLN A 71 49.23 22.21 5.75
CA GLN A 71 50.63 21.90 5.51
C GLN A 71 51.54 22.91 6.22
N ARG A 72 51.30 24.22 6.06
CA ARG A 72 52.05 25.29 6.73
C ARG A 72 52.01 25.15 8.25
N ALA A 73 50.86 24.81 8.82
CA ALA A 73 50.74 24.53 10.25
C ALA A 73 51.62 23.35 10.68
N SER A 74 51.57 22.24 9.95
CA SER A 74 52.38 21.05 10.26
C SER A 74 53.88 21.29 10.11
N GLU A 75 54.30 22.07 9.11
CA GLU A 75 55.69 22.46 8.91
C GLU A 75 56.18 23.39 10.02
N ASN A 76 55.33 24.31 10.49
CA ASN A 76 55.63 25.17 11.61
C ASN A 76 55.83 24.38 12.91
N ASP A 77 54.95 23.41 13.18
CA ASP A 77 55.06 22.54 14.34
C ASP A 77 56.33 21.68 14.29
N TYR A 78 56.65 21.11 13.13
CA TYR A 78 57.90 20.38 12.92
C TYR A 78 59.12 21.26 13.16
N ARG A 79 59.16 22.46 12.56
CA ARG A 79 60.26 23.41 12.74
C ARG A 79 60.45 23.83 14.20
N TYR A 80 59.35 24.04 14.92
CA TYR A 80 59.39 24.36 16.34
C TYR A 80 59.93 23.18 17.17
N ALA A 81 59.52 21.95 16.88
CA ALA A 81 60.02 20.76 17.57
C ALA A 81 61.53 20.55 17.36
N VAL A 82 62.01 20.72 16.12
CA VAL A 82 63.45 20.67 15.81
C VAL A 82 64.20 21.78 16.54
N ALA A 83 63.74 23.03 16.44
CA ALA A 83 64.35 24.16 17.12
C ALA A 83 64.39 23.98 18.65
N GLN A 84 63.37 23.36 19.24
CA GLN A 84 63.36 23.05 20.66
C GLN A 84 64.48 22.08 21.04
N HIS A 85 64.68 21.01 20.26
CA HIS A 85 65.77 20.06 20.46
C HIS A 85 67.14 20.75 20.32
N ASP A 86 67.31 21.57 19.26
CA ASP A 86 68.54 22.29 18.99
C ASP A 86 68.87 23.33 20.09
N CYS A 87 67.85 23.99 20.66
CA CYS A 87 68.05 24.96 21.73
C CYS A 87 68.70 24.36 22.99
N TYR A 88 68.47 23.07 23.29
CA TYR A 88 69.10 22.40 24.43
C TYR A 88 70.61 22.17 24.24
N SER A 89 71.11 22.26 23.01
CA SER A 89 72.55 22.21 22.72
C SER A 89 73.26 23.57 22.85
N THR A 90 72.52 24.65 23.13
CA THR A 90 73.04 26.02 23.17
C THR A 90 73.25 26.51 24.61
N PHE A 91 74.27 27.36 24.85
CA PHE A 91 74.54 27.93 26.18
C PHE A 91 73.38 28.77 26.77
N PHE A 92 72.63 29.51 25.94
CA PHE A 92 71.50 30.36 26.37
C PHE A 92 70.14 29.73 26.05
N VAL A 93 69.87 28.53 26.59
CA VAL A 93 68.65 27.74 26.32
C VAL A 93 67.35 28.56 26.47
N ASN A 94 67.19 29.30 27.59
CA ASN A 94 65.97 30.06 27.85
C ASN A 94 65.69 31.14 26.79
N HIS A 95 66.72 31.85 26.33
CA HIS A 95 66.56 32.85 25.27
C HIS A 95 66.21 32.18 23.94
N CYS A 96 66.91 31.08 23.60
CA CYS A 96 66.64 30.30 22.39
C CYS A 96 65.20 29.78 22.35
N LEU A 97 64.70 29.20 23.44
CA LEU A 97 63.33 28.69 23.53
C LEU A 97 62.28 29.79 23.39
N ASN A 98 62.51 30.96 23.98
CA ASN A 98 61.59 32.10 23.83
C ASN A 98 61.54 32.58 22.37
N LYS A 99 62.69 32.72 21.72
CA LYS A 99 62.76 33.09 20.30
C LYS A 99 62.06 32.06 19.40
N ALA A 100 62.29 30.77 19.62
CA ALA A 100 61.61 29.70 18.87
C ALA A 100 60.09 29.75 19.07
N ARG A 101 59.63 30.04 20.29
CA ARG A 101 58.20 30.19 20.61
C ARG A 101 57.58 31.42 19.95
N GLU A 102 58.29 32.54 19.88
CA GLU A 102 57.85 33.74 19.19
C GLU A 102 57.66 33.48 17.69
N THR A 103 58.62 32.83 17.04
CA THR A 103 58.51 32.44 15.62
C THR A 103 57.32 31.50 15.38
N MET A 104 57.13 30.49 16.23
CA MET A 104 55.99 29.58 16.14
C MET A 104 54.65 30.33 16.30
N ARG A 105 54.53 31.21 17.30
CA ARG A 105 53.31 32.00 17.53
C ARG A 105 53.00 32.95 16.37
N ALA A 106 54.01 33.59 15.79
CA ALA A 106 53.83 34.50 14.66
C ALA A 106 53.28 33.76 13.43
N GLU A 107 53.85 32.61 13.09
CA GLU A 107 53.37 31.78 11.98
C GLU A 107 51.96 31.24 12.24
N ARG A 108 51.68 30.71 13.44
CA ARG A 108 50.32 30.27 13.79
C ARG A 108 49.31 31.40 13.70
N ALA A 109 49.65 32.61 14.14
CA ALA A 109 48.78 33.78 14.01
C ALA A 109 48.48 34.10 12.54
N SER A 110 49.48 34.02 11.65
CA SER A 110 49.29 34.21 10.21
C SER A 110 48.37 33.14 9.59
N VAL A 111 48.58 31.87 9.93
CA VAL A 111 47.77 30.75 9.44
C VAL A 111 46.32 30.90 9.91
N SER A 112 46.09 31.27 11.18
CA SER A 112 44.74 31.50 11.70
C SER A 112 44.04 32.69 11.04
N GLN A 113 44.75 33.77 10.71
CA GLN A 113 44.17 34.88 9.95
C GLN A 113 43.73 34.46 8.55
N GLU A 114 44.56 33.68 7.84
CA GLU A 114 44.22 33.17 6.51
C GLU A 114 43.06 32.15 6.55
N GLN A 115 42.98 31.31 7.59
CA GLN A 115 41.85 30.39 7.81
C GLN A 115 40.54 31.15 8.04
N LEU A 116 40.54 32.19 8.87
CA LEU A 116 39.35 33.02 9.10
C LEU A 116 38.88 33.69 7.82
N ALA A 117 39.80 34.23 7.01
CA ALA A 117 39.48 34.83 5.72
C ALA A 117 38.85 33.80 4.75
N LEU A 118 39.42 32.59 4.68
CA LEU A 118 38.89 31.51 3.86
C LEU A 118 37.50 31.05 4.33
N ASP A 119 37.26 30.98 5.64
CA ASP A 119 35.94 30.65 6.20
C ASP A 119 34.89 31.73 5.93
N ASP A 120 35.29 33.00 5.97
CA ASP A 120 34.42 34.14 5.64
C ASP A 120 34.01 34.13 4.17
N GLU A 121 34.96 33.85 3.27
CA GLU A 121 34.67 33.65 1.85
C GLU A 121 33.67 32.49 1.63
N GLN A 122 33.89 31.35 2.27
CA GLN A 122 32.96 30.20 2.19
C GLN A 122 31.57 30.53 2.73
N ARG A 123 31.50 31.29 3.83
CA ARG A 123 30.22 31.77 4.39
C ARG A 123 29.51 32.68 3.40
N ALA A 124 30.21 33.61 2.77
CA ALA A 124 29.67 34.53 1.77
C ALA A 124 29.12 33.79 0.55
N VAL A 125 29.86 32.82 0.00
CA VAL A 125 29.41 32.02 -1.15
C VAL A 125 28.15 31.23 -0.82
N ARG A 126 28.11 30.54 0.34
CA ARG A 126 26.91 29.81 0.77
C ARG A 126 25.72 30.72 1.03
N ALA A 127 25.94 31.96 1.48
CA ALA A 127 24.88 32.94 1.64
C ALA A 127 24.28 33.33 0.28
N GLN A 128 25.13 33.69 -0.69
CA GLN A 128 24.70 34.01 -2.05
C GLN A 128 23.95 32.86 -2.73
N GLU A 129 24.39 31.62 -2.51
CA GLU A 129 23.69 30.46 -3.05
C GLU A 129 22.28 30.29 -2.45
N ARG A 130 22.14 30.44 -1.13
CA ARG A 130 20.82 30.42 -0.49
C ARG A 130 19.91 31.52 -1.03
N ASP A 131 20.42 32.73 -1.17
CA ASP A 131 19.64 33.87 -1.69
C ASP A 131 19.19 33.61 -3.12
N ARG A 132 20.08 33.07 -3.97
CA ARG A 132 19.74 32.64 -5.34
C ARG A 132 18.66 31.56 -5.34
N GLN A 133 18.78 30.54 -4.51
CA GLN A 133 17.78 29.47 -4.42
C GLN A 133 16.42 29.99 -3.91
N LEU A 134 16.42 30.92 -2.96
CA LEU A 134 15.20 31.57 -2.48
C LEU A 134 14.54 32.39 -3.59
N ALA A 135 15.31 33.19 -4.32
CA ALA A 135 14.81 33.97 -5.45
C ALA A 135 14.19 33.07 -6.54
N LEU A 136 14.82 31.92 -6.85
CA LEU A 136 14.25 30.94 -7.79
C LEU A 136 12.93 30.35 -7.27
N LYS A 137 12.87 29.92 -6.00
CA LYS A 137 11.65 29.40 -5.39
C LYS A 137 10.52 30.43 -5.34
N GLU A 138 10.86 31.69 -5.09
CA GLU A 138 9.89 32.79 -5.11
C GLU A 138 9.38 33.06 -6.52
N ALA A 139 10.27 33.09 -7.53
CA ALA A 139 9.89 33.23 -8.93
C ALA A 139 8.97 32.07 -9.39
N GLU A 140 9.30 30.83 -9.05
CA GLU A 140 8.46 29.65 -9.32
C GLU A 140 7.09 29.76 -8.64
N ARG A 141 7.07 30.16 -7.37
CA ARG A 141 5.83 30.34 -6.59
C ARG A 141 4.93 31.42 -7.22
N GLN A 142 5.53 32.51 -7.69
CA GLN A 142 4.82 33.59 -8.38
C GLN A 142 4.30 33.12 -9.74
N ALA A 143 5.12 32.43 -10.53
CA ALA A 143 4.72 31.86 -11.82
C ALA A 143 3.56 30.87 -11.68
N GLN A 144 3.56 30.05 -10.62
CA GLN A 144 2.50 29.07 -10.34
C GLN A 144 1.31 29.66 -9.56
N ALA A 145 1.37 30.92 -9.09
CA ALA A 145 0.28 31.54 -8.34
C ALA A 145 -1.07 31.55 -9.08
N PRO A 146 -1.17 31.95 -10.37
CA PRO A 146 -2.46 31.93 -11.07
C PRO A 146 -3.00 30.52 -11.26
N GLN A 147 -2.14 29.54 -11.55
CA GLN A 147 -2.55 28.15 -11.67
C GLN A 147 -3.06 27.59 -10.34
N ARG A 148 -2.41 27.91 -9.22
CA ARG A 148 -2.87 27.50 -7.88
C ARG A 148 -4.22 28.13 -7.55
N ALA A 149 -4.40 29.42 -7.81
CA ALA A 149 -5.68 30.09 -7.62
C ALA A 149 -6.79 29.47 -8.49
N ALA A 150 -6.51 29.16 -9.76
CA ALA A 150 -7.47 28.50 -10.65
C ALA A 150 -7.84 27.09 -10.16
N ASN A 151 -6.85 26.31 -9.67
CA ASN A 151 -7.10 25.00 -9.11
C ASN A 151 -7.92 25.08 -7.80
N GLU A 152 -7.63 26.04 -6.93
CA GLU A 152 -8.41 26.28 -5.71
C GLU A 152 -9.87 26.63 -6.04
N GLN A 153 -10.11 27.50 -7.01
CA GLN A 153 -11.46 27.83 -7.49
C GLN A 153 -12.17 26.62 -8.11
N ALA A 154 -11.49 25.85 -8.96
CA ALA A 154 -12.06 24.65 -9.56
C ALA A 154 -12.42 23.58 -8.50
N ASN A 155 -11.57 23.41 -7.49
CA ASN A 155 -11.81 22.50 -6.38
C ASN A 155 -12.99 22.97 -5.51
N ALA A 156 -13.09 24.27 -5.22
CA ALA A 156 -14.21 24.84 -4.48
C ALA A 156 -15.54 24.61 -5.24
N ALA A 157 -15.58 24.94 -6.54
CA ALA A 157 -16.76 24.72 -7.38
C ALA A 157 -17.12 23.23 -7.48
N ALA A 158 -16.14 22.34 -7.63
CA ALA A 158 -16.38 20.89 -7.65
C ALA A 158 -16.91 20.36 -6.32
N TYR A 159 -16.42 20.90 -5.20
CA TYR A 159 -16.93 20.55 -3.87
C TYR A 159 -18.39 20.99 -3.70
N GLU A 160 -18.72 22.22 -4.05
CA GLU A 160 -20.09 22.73 -4.01
C GLU A 160 -21.04 21.93 -4.91
N GLY A 161 -20.61 21.63 -6.14
CA GLY A 161 -21.39 20.79 -7.06
C GLY A 161 -21.68 19.40 -6.49
N LYS A 162 -20.69 18.76 -5.85
CA LYS A 162 -20.88 17.48 -5.17
C LYS A 162 -21.82 17.58 -3.97
N GLN A 163 -21.80 18.69 -3.22
CA GLN A 163 -22.73 18.90 -2.11
C GLN A 163 -24.17 18.97 -2.61
N GLN A 164 -24.42 19.72 -3.68
CA GLN A 164 -25.74 19.82 -4.31
C GLN A 164 -26.20 18.46 -4.85
N GLU A 165 -25.35 17.74 -5.57
CA GLU A 165 -25.67 16.41 -6.10
C GLU A 165 -26.02 15.42 -4.98
N ASN A 166 -25.27 15.43 -3.88
CA ASN A 166 -25.56 14.59 -2.72
C ASN A 166 -26.89 14.97 -2.06
N ALA A 167 -27.22 16.26 -1.97
CA ALA A 167 -28.51 16.71 -1.46
C ALA A 167 -29.65 16.23 -2.36
N LEU A 168 -29.51 16.34 -3.69
CA LEU A 168 -30.51 15.84 -4.64
C LEU A 168 -30.66 14.32 -4.56
N LYS A 169 -29.56 13.57 -4.49
CA LYS A 169 -29.59 12.10 -4.32
C LYS A 169 -30.26 11.69 -3.01
N ARG A 170 -30.03 12.44 -1.92
CA ARG A 170 -30.72 12.21 -0.65
C ARG A 170 -32.22 12.45 -0.82
N ALA A 171 -32.61 13.61 -1.34
CA ALA A 171 -34.02 13.93 -1.60
C ALA A 171 -34.71 12.90 -2.49
N GLN A 172 -34.06 12.43 -3.57
CA GLN A 172 -34.58 11.36 -4.43
C GLN A 172 -34.72 10.03 -3.69
N ARG A 173 -33.73 9.65 -2.88
CA ARG A 173 -33.82 8.41 -2.08
C ARG A 173 -34.95 8.48 -1.06
N ASP A 174 -35.16 9.64 -0.44
CA ASP A 174 -36.19 9.84 0.57
C ASP A 174 -37.58 9.85 -0.08
N ALA A 175 -37.72 10.50 -1.24
CA ALA A 175 -38.95 10.45 -2.05
C ALA A 175 -39.31 9.03 -2.51
N GLN A 176 -38.32 8.21 -2.85
CA GLN A 176 -38.53 6.80 -3.26
C GLN A 176 -38.64 5.83 -2.08
N ALA A 177 -38.32 6.25 -0.85
CA ALA A 177 -38.36 5.39 0.33
C ALA A 177 -39.72 4.69 0.55
N PRO A 178 -40.89 5.36 0.47
CA PRO A 178 -42.17 4.69 0.65
C PRO A 178 -42.44 3.63 -0.44
N GLN A 179 -42.10 3.93 -1.69
CA GLN A 179 -42.29 2.97 -2.78
C GLN A 179 -41.34 1.77 -2.65
N ARG A 180 -40.09 1.97 -2.21
CA ARG A 180 -39.17 0.87 -1.89
C ARG A 180 -39.70 0.01 -0.73
N ALA A 181 -40.23 0.63 0.32
CA ALA A 181 -40.83 -0.09 1.43
C ALA A 181 -42.05 -0.92 0.99
N ALA A 182 -42.94 -0.36 0.17
CA ALA A 182 -44.09 -1.08 -0.39
C ALA A 182 -43.65 -2.25 -1.30
N ASN A 183 -42.65 -2.03 -2.15
CA ASN A 183 -42.09 -3.09 -3.00
C ASN A 183 -41.47 -4.23 -2.17
N GLN A 184 -40.75 -3.89 -1.09
CA GLN A 184 -40.18 -4.87 -0.17
C GLN A 184 -41.29 -5.70 0.50
N GLN A 185 -42.32 -5.04 1.05
CA GLN A 185 -43.46 -5.73 1.65
C GLN A 185 -44.18 -6.66 0.66
N ALA A 186 -44.37 -6.21 -0.58
CA ALA A 186 -44.98 -7.02 -1.63
C ALA A 186 -44.12 -8.24 -2.00
N TYR A 187 -42.79 -8.09 -1.99
CA TYR A 187 -41.85 -9.19 -2.23
C TYR A 187 -41.87 -10.19 -1.08
N ASP A 188 -41.80 -9.73 0.17
CA ASP A 188 -41.83 -10.57 1.36
C ASP A 188 -43.15 -11.35 1.46
N ALA A 189 -44.28 -10.71 1.12
CA ALA A 189 -45.59 -11.37 1.05
C ALA A 189 -45.61 -12.51 0.01
N LYS A 190 -45.01 -12.30 -1.17
CA LYS A 190 -44.88 -13.33 -2.20
C LYS A 190 -43.99 -14.49 -1.73
N GLN A 191 -42.87 -14.20 -1.06
CA GLN A 191 -42.04 -15.26 -0.49
C GLN A 191 -42.79 -16.08 0.56
N ALA A 192 -43.52 -15.43 1.46
CA ALA A 192 -44.31 -16.12 2.48
C ALA A 192 -45.42 -16.99 1.86
N GLU A 193 -46.08 -16.50 0.80
CA GLU A 193 -47.10 -17.27 0.08
C GLU A 193 -46.50 -18.50 -0.62
N PHE A 194 -45.34 -18.33 -1.26
CA PHE A 194 -44.61 -19.43 -1.87
C PHE A 194 -44.20 -20.49 -0.84
N GLN A 195 -43.67 -20.07 0.31
CA GLN A 195 -43.29 -20.98 1.39
C GLN A 195 -44.51 -21.76 1.91
N ARG A 196 -45.65 -21.08 2.13
CA ARG A 196 -46.90 -21.75 2.55
C ARG A 196 -47.37 -22.80 1.55
N LYS A 197 -47.24 -22.53 0.24
CA LYS A 197 -47.58 -23.50 -0.81
C LYS A 197 -46.68 -24.74 -0.74
N LEU A 198 -45.38 -24.55 -0.53
CA LEU A 198 -44.45 -25.67 -0.36
C LEU A 198 -44.79 -26.49 0.89
N ASP A 199 -45.01 -25.84 2.03
CA ASP A 199 -45.36 -26.52 3.27
C ASP A 199 -46.68 -27.31 3.14
N ALA A 200 -47.68 -26.72 2.47
CA ALA A 200 -48.95 -27.37 2.18
C ALA A 200 -48.76 -28.59 1.26
N ALA A 201 -47.94 -28.47 0.21
CA ALA A 201 -47.63 -29.57 -0.68
C ALA A 201 -46.88 -30.71 0.05
N HIS A 202 -45.94 -30.39 0.93
CA HIS A 202 -45.25 -31.38 1.76
C HIS A 202 -46.22 -32.09 2.73
N ALA A 203 -47.10 -31.34 3.37
CA ALA A 203 -48.11 -31.91 4.26
C ALA A 203 -49.08 -32.84 3.51
N GLN A 204 -49.50 -32.47 2.30
CA GLN A 204 -50.31 -33.33 1.44
C GLN A 204 -49.54 -34.59 1.02
N ALA A 205 -48.32 -34.45 0.53
CA ALA A 205 -47.48 -35.59 0.15
C ALA A 205 -47.23 -36.56 1.32
N ALA A 206 -47.09 -36.04 2.55
CA ALA A 206 -46.96 -36.85 3.76
C ALA A 206 -48.25 -37.63 4.06
N LYS A 207 -49.42 -36.99 3.95
CA LYS A 207 -50.72 -37.67 4.10
C LYS A 207 -50.93 -38.76 3.04
N ASP A 208 -50.61 -38.47 1.79
CA ASP A 208 -50.73 -39.43 0.70
C ASP A 208 -49.74 -40.59 0.86
N ALA A 209 -48.53 -40.33 1.39
CA ALA A 209 -47.58 -41.38 1.75
C ALA A 209 -48.11 -42.27 2.88
N GLN A 210 -48.73 -41.69 3.93
CA GLN A 210 -49.37 -42.44 5.01
C GLN A 210 -50.52 -43.31 4.48
N GLN A 211 -51.42 -42.74 3.67
CA GLN A 211 -52.52 -43.50 3.06
C GLN A 211 -52.02 -44.64 2.18
N ARG A 212 -50.94 -44.42 1.39
CA ARG A 212 -50.33 -45.49 0.60
C ARG A 212 -49.76 -46.60 1.48
N ALA A 213 -49.09 -46.26 2.59
CA ALA A 213 -48.57 -47.24 3.53
C ALA A 213 -49.70 -48.04 4.22
N GLU A 214 -50.79 -47.38 4.65
CA GLU A 214 -51.96 -48.04 5.22
C GLU A 214 -52.66 -48.96 4.22
N ASN A 215 -52.85 -48.50 2.98
CA ASN A 215 -53.46 -49.29 1.92
C ASN A 215 -52.60 -50.52 1.57
N ALA A 216 -51.28 -50.36 1.48
CA ALA A 216 -50.34 -51.47 1.31
C ALA A 216 -50.45 -52.47 2.47
N GLY A 217 -50.45 -51.99 3.72
CA GLY A 217 -50.61 -52.84 4.91
C GLY A 217 -51.94 -53.60 4.94
N ARG A 218 -53.06 -52.95 4.56
CA ARG A 218 -54.38 -53.60 4.43
C ARG A 218 -54.39 -54.65 3.33
N TYR A 219 -53.74 -54.38 2.20
CA TYR A 219 -53.63 -55.32 1.11
C TYR A 219 -52.83 -56.57 1.52
N GLU A 220 -51.70 -56.38 2.20
CA GLU A 220 -50.92 -57.49 2.76
C GLU A 220 -51.70 -58.31 3.80
N GLN A 221 -52.48 -57.65 4.67
CA GLN A 221 -53.37 -58.35 5.61
C GLN A 221 -54.38 -59.22 4.87
N LYS A 222 -55.08 -58.66 3.86
CA LYS A 222 -56.02 -59.43 3.04
C LYS A 222 -55.36 -60.64 2.36
N GLN A 223 -54.12 -60.49 1.88
CA GLN A 223 -53.38 -61.62 1.31
C GLN A 223 -53.10 -62.72 2.35
N ARG A 224 -52.68 -62.33 3.56
CA ARG A 224 -52.46 -63.29 4.67
C ARG A 224 -53.76 -63.98 5.08
N ASP A 225 -54.84 -63.23 5.24
CA ASP A 225 -56.16 -63.77 5.62
C ASP A 225 -56.70 -64.72 4.55
N ALA A 226 -56.55 -64.39 3.26
CA ALA A 226 -56.95 -65.25 2.16
C ALA A 226 -56.11 -66.56 2.12
N ALA A 227 -54.80 -66.47 2.40
CA ALA A 227 -53.93 -67.64 2.50
C ALA A 227 -54.32 -68.55 3.68
N GLN A 228 -54.61 -67.96 4.86
CA GLN A 228 -55.10 -68.68 6.04
C GLN A 228 -56.44 -69.35 5.76
N HIS A 229 -57.41 -68.63 5.20
CA HIS A 229 -58.72 -69.19 4.89
C HIS A 229 -58.64 -70.36 3.91
N LYS A 230 -57.78 -70.25 2.88
CA LYS A 230 -57.53 -71.37 1.96
C LYS A 230 -56.97 -72.58 2.69
N ALA A 231 -55.99 -72.39 3.57
CA ALA A 231 -55.41 -73.47 4.37
C ALA A 231 -56.47 -74.14 5.27
N ASP A 232 -57.30 -73.34 5.96
CA ASP A 232 -58.38 -73.83 6.81
C ASP A 232 -59.43 -74.65 6.03
N VAL A 233 -59.80 -74.20 4.84
CA VAL A 233 -60.76 -74.91 3.97
C VAL A 233 -60.17 -76.22 3.47
N ASP A 234 -58.90 -76.21 3.04
CA ASP A 234 -58.19 -77.41 2.60
C ASP A 234 -58.04 -78.41 3.76
N GLU A 235 -57.77 -77.95 4.98
CA GLU A 235 -57.74 -78.80 6.18
C GLU A 235 -59.11 -79.40 6.48
N ARG A 236 -60.18 -78.61 6.48
CA ARG A 236 -61.56 -79.12 6.65
C ARG A 236 -61.92 -80.16 5.60
N ARG A 237 -61.51 -79.97 4.34
CA ARG A 237 -61.72 -80.95 3.26
C ARG A 237 -60.97 -82.25 3.51
N ARG A 238 -59.71 -82.19 3.98
CA ARG A 238 -58.92 -83.37 4.36
C ARG A 238 -59.59 -84.12 5.50
N GLN A 239 -59.95 -83.42 6.58
CA GLN A 239 -60.65 -84.00 7.72
C GLN A 239 -62.00 -84.64 7.31
N ALA A 240 -62.75 -84.01 6.41
CA ALA A 240 -63.99 -84.57 5.89
C ALA A 240 -63.75 -85.83 5.02
N ALA A 241 -62.72 -85.84 4.18
CA ALA A 241 -62.33 -86.99 3.36
C ALA A 241 -61.84 -88.17 4.22
N GLU A 242 -61.07 -87.89 5.28
CA GLU A 242 -60.65 -88.90 6.26
C GLU A 242 -61.85 -89.50 7.01
N LYS A 243 -62.78 -88.65 7.49
CA LYS A 243 -64.05 -89.13 8.08
C LYS A 243 -64.89 -89.95 7.10
N ALA A 244 -64.90 -89.61 5.81
CA ALA A 244 -65.59 -90.39 4.78
C ALA A 244 -64.93 -91.77 4.54
N LYS A 245 -63.59 -91.83 4.49
CA LYS A 245 -62.84 -93.10 4.40
C LYS A 245 -63.06 -93.99 5.63
N GLN A 246 -63.08 -93.40 6.83
CA GLN A 246 -63.40 -94.13 8.07
C GLN A 246 -64.81 -94.73 8.04
N LYS A 247 -65.80 -94.03 7.46
CA LYS A 247 -67.16 -94.56 7.28
C LYS A 247 -67.26 -95.67 6.23
N GLN A 248 -66.44 -95.63 5.17
CA GLN A 248 -66.40 -96.69 4.14
C GLN A 248 -65.68 -97.97 4.60
N GLN A 249 -64.81 -97.89 5.61
CA GLN A 249 -64.16 -99.07 6.22
C GLN A 249 -65.01 -99.73 7.31
N GLN A 250 -66.19 -99.18 7.62
CA GLN A 250 -67.14 -99.69 8.62
C GLN A 250 -68.42 -100.28 7.99
N GLN A 251 -68.43 -100.52 6.68
CA GLN A 251 -69.41 -101.33 5.94
C GLN A 251 -68.71 -102.54 5.32
#